data_AF-A0ABD1PRP1-F1
#
_entry.id   AF-A0ABD1PRP1-F1
#
_cell.length_a   1.000
_cell.length_b   1.000
_cell.length_c   1.000
_cell.angle_alpha   90.00
_cell.angle_beta   90.00
_cell.angle_gamma   90.00
#
_symmetry.space_group_name_H-M   'P 1'
#
loop_
_entity.id
_entity.type
_entity.pdbx_description
1 polymer ?
#
loop_
_entity_poly.entity_id
_entity_poly.type
_entity_poly.pdbx_seq_one_letter_code
_entity_poly.pdbx_strand_id
1 'polypeptide(L)'
;MALPIGEQSAELLKAQDLIWNHLYRFISSMSLRYATELGIPDIIHRHGKPMTLQLLVDALPINKAKAHGVHRLMRILIHSGFFIEEKISEDEAVMGYWLTPGFPTPHQRRVLQYVSNCTSLLQSNCVKAMGSCEGMV
;
A
#
# COMPACT_ATOMS: atom_id res chain seq x y z
N MET A 1 -19.03 19.66 -33.39
CA MET A 1 -20.02 19.22 -32.38
C MET A 1 -19.42 19.50 -31.01
N ALA A 2 -19.99 20.41 -30.24
CA ALA A 2 -19.51 20.73 -28.89
C ALA A 2 -20.16 19.75 -27.90
N LEU A 3 -19.35 18.92 -27.24
CA LEU A 3 -19.83 17.99 -26.22
C LEU A 3 -20.30 18.77 -24.98
N PRO A 4 -21.43 18.39 -24.37
CA PRO A 4 -21.96 19.08 -23.21
C PRO A 4 -20.94 19.03 -22.06
N ILE A 5 -20.72 20.18 -21.41
CA ILE A 5 -19.71 20.40 -20.36
C ILE A 5 -19.80 19.36 -19.22
N GLY A 6 -20.98 18.78 -18.99
CA GLY A 6 -21.21 17.73 -17.98
C GLY A 6 -20.67 16.34 -18.36
N GLU A 7 -20.48 16.05 -19.64
CA GLU A 7 -19.96 14.75 -20.11
C GLU A 7 -18.42 14.77 -20.10
N GLN A 8 -17.82 15.91 -20.48
CA GLN A 8 -16.38 16.15 -20.36
C GLN A 8 -15.90 16.13 -18.90
N SER A 9 -16.67 16.67 -17.96
CA SER A 9 -16.29 16.63 -16.54
C SER A 9 -16.37 15.22 -15.95
N ALA A 10 -17.34 14.41 -16.37
CA ALA A 10 -17.46 13.01 -15.94
C ALA A 10 -16.32 12.13 -16.50
N GLU A 11 -15.91 12.35 -17.75
CA GLU A 11 -14.75 11.66 -18.34
C GLU A 11 -13.43 12.05 -17.68
N LEU A 12 -13.25 13.35 -17.37
CA LEU A 12 -12.07 13.83 -16.63
C LEU A 12 -11.97 13.22 -15.23
N LEU A 13 -13.10 13.12 -14.51
CA LEU A 13 -13.14 12.46 -13.20
C LEU A 13 -12.78 10.98 -13.29
N LYS A 14 -13.31 10.25 -14.29
CA LYS A 14 -12.95 8.85 -14.52
C LYS A 14 -11.47 8.68 -14.85
N ALA A 15 -10.91 9.54 -15.70
CA ALA A 15 -9.49 9.52 -16.02
C ALA A 15 -8.63 9.80 -14.77
N GLN A 16 -9.05 10.75 -13.93
CA GLN A 16 -8.40 11.07 -12.68
C GLN A 16 -8.44 9.90 -11.68
N ASP A 17 -9.58 9.24 -11.54
CA ASP A 17 -9.73 8.03 -10.70
C ASP A 17 -8.82 6.90 -11.17
N LEU A 18 -8.72 6.67 -12.49
CA LEU A 18 -7.81 5.68 -13.05
C LEU A 18 -6.35 5.99 -12.69
N ILE A 19 -5.91 7.25 -12.85
CA ILE A 19 -4.56 7.68 -12.51
C ILE A 19 -4.30 7.52 -11.00
N TRP A 20 -5.23 7.95 -10.14
CA TRP A 20 -5.11 7.80 -8.70
C TRP A 20 -5.04 6.34 -8.28
N ASN A 21 -5.84 5.47 -8.89
CA ASN A 21 -5.78 4.03 -8.64
C ASN A 21 -4.41 3.44 -9.03
N HIS A 22 -3.84 3.86 -10.17
CA HIS A 22 -2.51 3.43 -10.57
C HIS A 22 -1.43 3.92 -9.59
N LEU A 23 -1.48 5.19 -9.21
CA LEU A 23 -0.55 5.78 -8.27
C LEU A 23 -0.66 5.12 -6.89
N TYR A 24 -1.88 4.92 -6.39
CA TYR A 24 -2.14 4.26 -5.11
C TYR A 24 -1.56 2.83 -5.10
N ARG A 25 -1.81 2.05 -6.16
CA ARG A 25 -1.25 0.69 -6.29
C ARG A 25 0.28 0.69 -6.32
N PHE A 26 0.89 1.65 -7.03
CA PHE A 26 2.34 1.82 -7.03
C PHE A 26 2.88 2.15 -5.63
N ILE A 27 2.27 3.11 -4.93
CA ILE A 27 2.64 3.49 -3.57
C ILE A 27 2.50 2.30 -2.62
N SER A 28 1.37 1.59 -2.62
CA SER A 28 1.17 0.41 -1.78
C SER A 28 2.21 -0.69 -2.07
N SER A 29 2.55 -0.91 -3.34
CA SER A 29 3.60 -1.86 -3.73
C SER A 29 4.98 -1.46 -3.20
N MET A 30 5.35 -0.18 -3.32
CA MET A 30 6.61 0.33 -2.81
C MET A 30 6.68 0.31 -1.29
N SER A 31 5.58 0.66 -0.63
CA SER A 31 5.43 0.56 0.82
C SER A 31 5.59 -0.88 1.30
N LEU A 32 4.98 -1.85 0.60
CA LEU A 32 5.06 -3.25 0.97
C LEU A 32 6.48 -3.77 0.83
N ARG A 33 7.15 -3.43 -0.28
CA ARG A 33 8.57 -3.74 -0.48
C ARG A 33 9.42 -3.20 0.67
N TYR A 34 9.24 -1.93 1.03
CA TYR A 34 9.99 -1.33 2.12
C TYR A 34 9.72 -2.01 3.47
N ALA A 35 8.47 -2.37 3.77
CA ALA A 35 8.13 -3.11 4.98
C ALA A 35 8.79 -4.50 5.03
N THR A 36 8.89 -5.19 3.89
CA THR A 36 9.60 -6.47 3.80
C THR A 36 11.12 -6.32 3.91
N GLU A 37 11.71 -5.29 3.32
CA GLU A 37 13.15 -5.00 3.44
C GLU A 37 13.53 -4.64 4.89
N LEU A 38 12.62 -3.96 5.61
CA LEU A 38 12.76 -3.69 7.04
C LEU A 38 12.48 -4.90 7.94
N GLY A 39 11.94 -6.00 7.41
CA GLY A 39 11.57 -7.18 8.20
C GLY A 39 10.39 -6.96 9.16
N ILE A 40 9.53 -5.95 8.90
CA ILE A 40 8.35 -5.67 9.74
C ILE A 40 7.43 -6.90 9.90
N PRO A 41 7.09 -7.65 8.82
CA PRO A 41 6.25 -8.83 8.96
C PRO A 41 6.86 -9.88 9.90
N ASP A 42 8.18 -10.10 9.81
CA ASP A 42 8.89 -11.09 10.61
C ASP A 42 9.02 -10.66 12.08
N ILE A 43 9.19 -9.36 12.34
CA ILE A 43 9.19 -8.79 13.70
C ILE A 43 7.83 -9.01 14.36
N ILE A 44 6.73 -8.67 13.67
CA ILE A 44 5.37 -8.84 14.19
C ILE A 44 5.07 -10.33 14.38
N HIS A 45 5.45 -11.18 13.42
CA HIS A 45 5.25 -12.63 13.51
C HIS A 45 5.99 -13.25 14.71
N ARG A 46 7.26 -12.87 14.94
CA ARG A 46 8.04 -13.34 16.10
C ARG A 46 7.49 -12.84 17.44
N HIS A 47 6.82 -11.69 17.46
CA HIS A 47 6.22 -11.16 18.67
C HIS A 47 4.96 -11.91 19.10
N GLY A 48 4.25 -12.56 18.16
CA GLY A 48 3.13 -13.45 18.46
C GLY A 48 1.83 -12.77 18.93
N LYS A 49 1.80 -11.43 19.04
CA LYS A 49 0.63 -10.62 19.41
C LYS A 49 0.66 -9.23 18.75
N PRO A 50 -0.46 -8.48 18.72
CA PRO A 50 -0.47 -7.13 18.16
C PRO A 50 0.60 -6.24 18.83
N MET A 51 1.39 -5.55 18.00
CA MET A 51 2.55 -4.78 18.45
C MET A 51 2.28 -3.28 18.34
N THR A 52 2.53 -2.51 19.41
CA THR A 52 2.38 -1.04 19.37
C THR A 52 3.39 -0.39 18.43
N LEU A 53 3.10 0.82 17.96
CA LEU A 53 4.02 1.60 17.14
C LEU A 53 5.39 1.80 17.82
N GLN A 54 5.41 2.03 19.13
CA GLN A 54 6.66 2.24 19.88
C GLN A 54 7.53 0.99 19.86
N LEU A 55 6.94 -0.17 20.20
CA LEU A 55 7.64 -1.46 20.16
C LEU A 55 8.14 -1.80 18.75
N LEU A 56 7.34 -1.48 17.72
CA LEU A 56 7.73 -1.69 16.33
C LEU A 56 8.94 -0.82 15.94
N VAL A 57 8.93 0.47 16.30
CA VAL A 57 10.04 1.40 16.01
C VAL A 57 11.30 1.00 16.76
N ASP A 58 11.18 0.55 18.02
CA ASP A 58 12.33 0.10 18.81
C ASP A 58 12.90 -1.24 18.33
N ALA A 59 12.07 -2.13 17.77
CA ALA A 59 12.53 -3.38 17.17
C ALA A 59 13.17 -3.21 15.79
N LEU A 60 12.92 -2.08 15.12
CA LEU A 60 13.47 -1.79 13.80
C LEU A 60 14.86 -1.15 13.90
N PRO A 61 15.81 -1.52 13.03
CA PRO A 61 17.14 -0.91 12.98
C PRO A 61 17.11 0.47 12.29
N ILE A 62 16.28 1.39 12.80
CA ILE A 62 16.06 2.73 12.23
C ILE A 62 16.34 3.82 13.25
N ASN A 63 16.70 5.01 12.77
CA ASN A 63 16.78 6.19 13.64
C ASN A 63 15.37 6.56 14.12
N LYS A 64 15.21 6.77 15.44
CA LYS A 64 13.96 7.18 16.09
C LYS A 64 13.34 8.45 15.48
N ALA A 65 14.14 9.34 14.89
CA ALA A 65 13.64 10.49 14.13
C ALA A 65 12.76 10.10 12.91
N LYS A 66 12.90 8.88 12.40
CA LYS A 66 12.09 8.33 11.29
C LYS A 66 10.85 7.56 11.76
N ALA A 67 10.54 7.55 13.06
CA ALA A 67 9.37 6.87 13.61
C ALA A 67 8.05 7.29 12.94
N HIS A 68 7.91 8.58 12.63
CA HIS A 68 6.75 9.11 11.90
C HIS A 68 6.61 8.50 10.49
N GLY A 69 7.73 8.15 9.85
CA GLY A 69 7.75 7.47 8.56
C GLY A 69 7.18 6.05 8.65
N VAL A 70 7.54 5.30 9.69
CA VAL A 70 6.98 3.95 9.94
C VAL A 70 5.47 4.04 10.22
N HIS A 71 5.03 5.00 11.02
CA HIS A 71 3.61 5.21 11.27
C HIS A 71 2.81 5.47 9.97
N ARG A 72 3.34 6.29 9.08
CA ARG A 72 2.73 6.56 7.76
C ARG A 72 2.73 5.31 6.88
N LEU A 73 3.83 4.57 6.86
CA LEU A 73 3.96 3.32 6.14
C LEU A 73 2.91 2.29 6.58
N MET A 74 2.79 2.08 7.89
CA MET A 74 1.83 1.14 8.45
C MET A 74 0.40 1.51 8.09
N ARG A 75 0.01 2.79 8.15
CA ARG A 75 -1.32 3.22 7.71
C ARG A 75 -1.62 2.87 6.25
N ILE A 76 -0.67 3.10 5.34
CA ILE A 76 -0.85 2.73 3.92
C ILE A 76 -1.06 1.21 3.78
N LEU A 77 -0.27 0.42 4.51
CA LEU A 77 -0.33 -1.04 4.41
C LEU A 77 -1.59 -1.63 5.07
N ILE A 78 -2.10 -1.00 6.12
CA ILE A 78 -3.38 -1.35 6.75
C ILE A 78 -4.53 -1.04 5.80
N HIS A 79 -4.57 0.15 5.20
CA HIS A 79 -5.56 0.50 4.19
C HIS A 79 -5.47 -0.38 2.93
N SER A 80 -4.30 -0.96 2.64
CA SER A 80 -4.12 -1.93 1.56
C SER A 80 -4.50 -3.37 1.95
N GLY A 81 -4.83 -3.62 3.22
CA GLY A 81 -5.26 -4.94 3.73
C GLY A 81 -4.13 -5.91 4.09
N PHE A 82 -2.87 -5.48 4.06
CA PHE A 82 -1.72 -6.35 4.41
C PHE A 82 -1.54 -6.51 5.92
N PHE A 83 -1.91 -5.49 6.69
CA PHE A 83 -1.90 -5.49 8.15
C PHE A 83 -3.26 -5.06 8.67
N ILE A 84 -3.53 -5.39 9.92
CA ILE A 84 -4.71 -4.93 10.64
C ILE A 84 -4.28 -4.19 11.90
N GLU A 85 -5.17 -3.34 12.37
CA GLU A 85 -5.02 -2.65 13.64
C GLU A 85 -5.99 -3.30 14.65
N GLU A 86 -5.44 -3.83 15.75
CA GLU A 86 -6.18 -4.60 16.74
C GLU A 86 -5.96 -4.02 18.15
N LYS A 87 -6.98 -4.06 19.00
CA LYS A 87 -6.87 -3.55 20.37
C LYS A 87 -6.00 -4.51 21.20
N ILE A 88 -4.99 -3.97 21.88
CA ILE A 88 -4.11 -4.78 22.74
C ILE A 88 -4.76 -5.08 24.10
N SER A 89 -5.66 -4.20 24.56
CA SER A 89 -6.41 -4.33 25.82
C SER A 89 -7.77 -3.65 25.72
N GLU A 90 -8.75 -4.10 26.51
CA GLU A 90 -10.09 -3.50 26.57
C GLU A 90 -10.09 -2.12 27.26
N ASP A 91 -9.15 -1.88 28.17
CA ASP A 91 -9.11 -0.69 29.03
C ASP A 91 -8.23 0.45 28.50
N GLU A 92 -7.17 0.14 27.76
CA GLU A 92 -6.33 1.14 27.09
C GLU A 92 -6.73 1.22 25.62
N ALA A 93 -7.04 2.44 25.13
CA ALA A 93 -7.27 2.73 23.71
C ALA A 93 -5.99 2.60 22.85
N VAL A 94 -5.09 1.69 23.24
CA VAL A 94 -3.82 1.41 22.60
C VAL A 94 -4.04 0.35 21.54
N MET A 95 -3.97 0.82 20.30
CA MET A 95 -4.03 -0.01 19.11
C MET A 95 -2.65 -0.60 18.79
N GLY A 96 -2.65 -1.87 18.38
CA GLY A 96 -1.47 -2.61 17.94
C GLY A 96 -1.59 -3.04 16.48
N TYR A 97 -0.46 -3.16 15.82
CA TYR A 97 -0.38 -3.71 14.46
C TYR A 97 -0.29 -5.22 14.51
N TRP A 98 -1.09 -5.87 13.69
CA TRP A 98 -1.09 -7.32 13.53
C TRP A 98 -1.15 -7.72 12.05
N LEU A 99 -0.81 -8.98 11.78
CA LEU A 99 -0.89 -9.54 10.43
C LEU A 99 -2.34 -9.94 10.15
N THR A 100 -2.86 -9.60 8.96
CA THR A 100 -4.24 -9.95 8.59
C THR A 100 -4.45 -11.47 8.57
N PRO A 101 -5.34 -12.03 9.42
CA PRO A 101 -5.65 -13.46 9.39
C PRO A 101 -6.48 -13.76 8.14
N GLY A 102 -5.95 -14.60 7.24
CA GLY A 102 -6.57 -14.92 5.94
C GLY A 102 -5.65 -14.65 4.74
N PHE A 103 -4.55 -13.92 4.94
CA PHE A 103 -3.44 -13.91 3.98
C PHE A 103 -2.52 -15.09 4.35
N PRO A 104 -2.34 -16.12 3.48
CA PRO A 104 -1.41 -17.20 3.79
C PRO A 104 -0.03 -16.60 3.96
N THR A 105 0.65 -17.05 5.01
CA THR A 105 1.98 -16.67 5.48
C THR A 105 2.92 -16.20 4.36
N PRO A 106 3.76 -15.18 4.61
CA PRO A 106 4.63 -14.59 3.61
C PRO A 106 5.78 -15.55 3.26
N HIS A 107 5.49 -16.56 2.45
CA HIS A 107 6.48 -16.96 1.46
C HIS A 107 6.49 -15.82 0.43
N GLN A 108 7.65 -15.17 0.32
CA GLN A 108 7.97 -14.00 -0.53
C GLN A 108 7.32 -14.02 -1.94
N ARG A 109 6.92 -15.18 -2.44
CA ARG A 109 6.20 -15.43 -3.70
C ARG A 109 4.96 -14.55 -3.91
N ARG A 110 4.13 -14.26 -2.89
CA ARG A 110 2.92 -13.41 -3.09
C ARG A 110 3.20 -11.92 -3.09
N VAL A 111 4.15 -11.45 -2.27
CA VAL A 111 4.61 -10.05 -2.30
C VAL A 111 5.29 -9.77 -3.65
N LEU A 112 6.13 -10.70 -4.12
CA LEU A 112 6.75 -10.64 -5.44
C LEU A 112 5.69 -10.65 -6.56
N GLN A 113 4.62 -11.45 -6.44
CA GLN A 113 3.52 -11.42 -7.42
C GLN A 113 2.77 -10.09 -7.38
N TYR A 114 2.50 -9.51 -6.21
CA TYR A 114 1.84 -8.20 -6.10
C TYR A 114 2.68 -7.08 -6.71
N VAL A 115 3.99 -7.07 -6.41
CA VAL A 115 4.95 -6.10 -6.97
C VAL A 115 5.11 -6.31 -8.48
N SER A 116 5.23 -7.56 -8.95
CA SER A 116 5.32 -7.93 -10.38
C SER A 116 4.05 -7.60 -11.17
N ASN A 117 2.87 -7.81 -10.59
CA ASN A 117 1.60 -7.43 -11.18
C ASN A 117 1.47 -5.90 -11.25
N CYS A 118 1.97 -5.16 -10.27
CA CYS A 118 1.93 -3.69 -10.30
C CYS A 118 2.89 -3.12 -11.36
N THR A 119 4.12 -3.65 -11.49
CA THR A 119 5.07 -3.19 -12.53
C THR A 119 4.58 -3.51 -13.93
N SER A 120 4.03 -4.71 -14.17
CA SER A 120 3.45 -5.09 -15.46
C SER A 120 2.19 -4.29 -15.80
N LEU A 121 1.34 -3.94 -14.82
CA LEU A 121 0.16 -3.10 -15.06
C LEU A 121 0.54 -1.63 -15.31
N LEU A 122 1.58 -1.10 -14.65
CA LEU A 122 2.11 0.23 -14.97
C LEU A 122 2.70 0.27 -16.39
N GLN A 123 3.43 -0.77 -16.80
CA GLN A 123 3.95 -0.87 -18.17
C GLN A 123 2.83 -1.04 -19.21
N SER A 124 1.87 -1.93 -18.98
CA SER A 124 0.75 -2.17 -19.91
C SER A 124 -0.15 -0.94 -20.07
N ASN A 125 -0.40 -0.19 -18.99
CA ASN A 125 -1.24 1.00 -19.07
C ASN A 125 -0.48 2.22 -19.60
N CYS A 126 0.83 2.36 -19.37
CA CYS A 126 1.65 3.35 -20.09
C CYS A 126 1.65 3.10 -21.60
N VAL A 127 1.82 1.85 -22.05
CA VAL A 127 1.78 1.50 -23.49
C VAL A 127 0.39 1.77 -24.09
N LYS A 128 -0.69 1.46 -23.37
CA LYS A 128 -2.06 1.78 -23.80
C LYS A 128 -2.33 3.29 -23.84
N ALA A 129 -1.82 4.05 -22.87
CA ALA A 129 -1.97 5.51 -22.84
C ALA A 129 -1.18 6.18 -23.99
N MET A 130 0.02 5.69 -24.31
CA MET A 130 0.81 6.20 -25.44
C MET A 130 0.16 5.87 -26.80
N GLY A 131 -0.37 4.66 -26.98
CA GLY A 131 -1.09 4.28 -28.21
C GLY A 131 -2.43 5.00 -28.40
N SER A 132 -3.05 5.52 -27.33
CA SER A 132 -4.29 6.31 -27.44
C SER A 132 -4.03 7.77 -27.83
N CYS A 133 -2.80 8.27 -27.68
CA CYS A 133 -2.41 9.62 -28.11
C CYS A 133 -2.03 9.69 -29.60
N GLU A 134 -1.61 8.58 -30.21
CA GLU A 134 -1.26 8.50 -31.64
C GLU A 134 -2.49 8.52 -32.58
N GLY A 135 -3.70 8.46 -32.04
CA GLY A 135 -4.96 8.57 -32.80
C GLY A 135 -5.61 9.96 -32.79
N MET A 136 -4.96 10.97 -32.19
CA MET A 136 -5.53 12.33 -32.01
C MET A 136 -4.68 13.43 -32.66
N VAL A 137 -3.78 13.07 -33.59
CA VAL A 137 -3.02 14.02 -34.44
C VAL A 137 -3.31 13.75 -35.90
#